data_AF-A0AA95SCX5-F1
#
_entry.id   AF-A0AA95SCX5-F1
#
_cell.length_a   1.000
_cell.length_b   1.000
_cell.length_c   1.000
_cell.angle_alpha   90.00
_cell.angle_beta   90.00
_cell.angle_gamma   90.00
#
_symmetry.space_group_name_H-M   'P 1'
#
loop_
_entity.id
_entity.type
_entity.pdbx_description
1 polymer ?
#
loop_
_entity_poly.entity_id
_entity_poly.type
_entity_poly.pdbx_seq_one_letter_code
_entity_poly.pdbx_strand_id
1 'polypeptide(L)' 'MQKAIVVYYVTDKKNNLSDLNQLLQEGWKVVSQSAMSGGSVATVYSLVILEKN' A
#
# COMPACT_ATOMS: atom_id res chain seq x y z
N MET A 1 14.77 -4.08 8.74
CA MET A 1 14.70 -4.00 7.26
C MET A 1 13.51 -3.13 6.85
N GLN A 2 13.63 -2.35 5.77
CA GLN A 2 12.55 -1.48 5.28
C GLN A 2 12.13 -1.83 3.84
N LYS A 3 10.84 -1.67 3.54
CA LYS A 3 10.26 -1.87 2.22
C LYS A 3 9.21 -0.80 1.92
N ALA A 4 9.23 -0.25 0.72
CA ALA A 4 8.21 0.66 0.23
C ALA A 4 7.32 -0.04 -0.81
N ILE A 5 6.01 0.14 -0.71
CA ILE A 5 5.04 -0.34 -1.70
C ILE A 5 4.05 0.77 -2.06
N VAL A 6 3.55 0.77 -3.30
CA VAL A 6 2.43 1.61 -3.69
C VAL A 6 1.17 0.76 -3.57
N VAL A 7 0.26 1.15 -2.68
CA VAL A 7 -1.08 0.58 -2.59
C VAL A 7 -2.00 1.39 -3.47
N TYR A 8 -2.82 0.71 -4.27
CA TYR A 8 -3.79 1.36 -5.14
C TYR A 8 -5.18 0.76 -5.00
N TYR A 9 -6.18 1.60 -5.22
CA TYR A 9 -7.57 1.22 -5.32
C TYR A 9 -8.20 1.92 -6.52
N VAL A 10 -8.67 1.13 -7.49
CA VAL A 10 -9.47 1.60 -8.62
C VAL A 10 -10.93 1.26 -8.33
N THR A 11 -11.85 2.22 -8.47
CA THR A 11 -13.30 1.93 -8.36
C THR A 11 -13.66 0.72 -9.22
N ASP A 12 -14.36 -0.25 -8.63
CA ASP A 12 -14.79 -1.53 -9.21
C ASP A 12 -13.77 -2.68 -9.31
N LYS A 13 -13.05 -2.94 -8.21
CA LYS A 13 -12.42 -4.24 -7.81
C LYS A 13 -10.93 -4.42 -8.04
N LYS A 14 -10.23 -3.51 -8.73
CA LYS A 14 -8.77 -3.67 -8.94
C LYS A 14 -7.99 -2.95 -7.84
N ASN A 15 -7.35 -3.71 -6.96
CA ASN A 15 -6.44 -3.23 -5.93
C ASN A 15 -5.33 -4.26 -5.70
N ASN A 16 -4.34 -3.89 -4.87
CA ASN A 16 -3.27 -4.78 -4.42
C ASN A 16 -3.23 -4.90 -2.88
N LEU A 17 -4.39 -4.85 -2.22
CA LEU A 17 -4.48 -4.99 -0.77
C LEU A 17 -4.04 -6.39 -0.30
N SER A 18 -4.16 -7.41 -1.15
CA SER A 18 -3.65 -8.76 -0.87
C SER A 18 -2.16 -8.75 -0.56
N ASP A 19 -1.38 -7.99 -1.32
CA ASP A 19 0.07 -7.97 -1.22
C ASP A 19 0.51 -7.28 0.07
N LEU A 20 -0.17 -6.17 0.42
CA LEU A 20 0.02 -5.53 1.71
C LEU A 20 -0.36 -6.49 2.84
N ASN A 21 -1.54 -7.12 2.77
CA ASN A 21 -2.02 -8.03 3.82
C ASN A 21 -1.09 -9.22 4.05
N GLN A 22 -0.51 -9.78 3.00
CA GLN A 22 0.49 -10.85 3.12
C GLN A 22 1.71 -10.37 3.90
N LEU A 23 2.25 -9.18 3.58
CA LEU A 23 3.39 -8.63 4.31
C LEU A 23 3.05 -8.40 5.80
N LEU A 24 1.84 -7.93 6.10
CA LEU A 24 1.39 -7.78 7.49
C LEU A 24 1.31 -9.12 8.22
N GLN A 25 0.82 -10.17 7.57
CA GLN A 25 0.77 -11.53 8.13
C GLN A 25 2.17 -12.12 8.36
N GLU A 26 3.14 -11.79 7.50
CA GLU A 26 4.54 -12.17 7.66
C GLU A 26 5.24 -11.40 8.80
N GLY A 27 4.56 -10.44 9.45
CA GLY A 27 5.07 -9.68 10.59
C GLY A 27 5.72 -8.35 10.23
N TRP A 28 5.57 -7.87 9.00
CA TRP A 28 5.92 -6.48 8.66
C TRP A 28 4.93 -5.51 9.29
N LYS A 29 5.40 -4.32 9.68
CA LYS A 29 4.59 -3.26 10.29
C LYS A 29 4.58 -2.02 9.42
N VAL A 30 3.42 -1.38 9.23
CA VAL A 30 3.34 -0.08 8.57
C VAL A 30 3.94 0.98 9.49
N VAL A 31 4.92 1.73 9.01
CA VAL A 31 5.57 2.82 9.75
C VAL A 31 5.32 4.19 9.13
N SER A 32 4.90 4.24 7.87
CA SER A 32 4.46 5.48 7.23
C SER A 32 3.48 5.19 6.08
N GLN A 33 2.51 6.07 5.88
CA GLN A 33 1.60 6.06 4.75
C GLN A 33 1.40 7.51 4.27
N SER A 34 1.59 7.72 2.97
CA SER A 34 1.41 9.02 2.33
C SER A 34 0.53 8.89 1.10
N ALA A 35 -0.49 9.74 1.00
CA ALA A 35 -1.29 9.85 -0.22
C ALA A 35 -0.41 10.33 -1.37
N MET A 36 -0.56 9.72 -2.54
CA MET A 36 0.16 10.16 -3.74
C MET A 36 -0.77 11.01 -4.61
N SER A 37 -0.30 12.19 -5.02
CA SER A 37 -0.95 12.95 -6.08
C SER A 37 -0.71 12.25 -7.42
N GLY A 38 -1.77 12.08 -8.23
CA GLY A 38 -1.67 11.35 -9.51
C GLY A 38 -2.83 10.39 -9.81
N GLY A 39 -3.81 10.29 -8.91
CA GLY A 39 -5.04 9.55 -9.17
C GLY A 39 -5.91 10.25 -10.22
N SER A 40 -6.41 9.51 -11.21
CA SER A 40 -7.61 9.93 -11.93
C SER A 40 -8.82 9.86 -10.98
N VAL A 41 -9.97 10.45 -11.35
CA VAL A 41 -11.19 10.47 -10.53
C VAL A 41 -11.59 9.08 -9.99
N ALA A 42 -11.16 8.01 -10.66
CA ALA A 42 -11.46 6.62 -10.36
C ALA A 42 -10.33 5.85 -9.63
N THR A 43 -9.17 6.45 -9.37
CA THR A 43 -8.03 5.73 -8.77
C THR A 43 -7.38 6.49 -7.63
N VAL A 44 -7.16 5.80 -6.51
CA VAL A 44 -6.43 6.32 -5.35
C VAL A 44 -5.13 5.55 -5.20
N TYR A 45 -4.04 6.27 -4.96
CA TYR A 45 -2.71 5.70 -4.69
C TYR A 45 -2.20 6.16 -3.32
N SER A 46 -1.54 5.27 -2.60
CA SER A 46 -0.83 5.57 -1.35
C SER A 46 0.53 4.88 -1.34
N LEU A 47 1.57 5.64 -1.02
CA LEU A 47 2.88 5.07 -0.70
C LEU A 47 2.82 4.57 0.75
N VAL A 48 3.15 3.30 0.95
CA VAL A 48 3.20 2.65 2.27
C VAL A 48 4.62 2.18 2.53
N ILE A 49 5.17 2.59 3.66
CA ILE A 49 6.48 2.15 4.15
C ILE A 49 6.26 1.12 5.26
N LEU A 50 6.90 -0.03 5.09
CA LEU A 50 6.85 -1.19 5.98
C LEU A 50 8.23 -1.42 6.61
N GLU A 51 8.24 -1.86 7.85
CA GLU A 51 9.43 -2.24 8.59
C GLU A 51 9.26 -3.61 9.24
N LYS A 52 10.33 -4.40 9.26
CA LYS A 52 10.42 -5.68 9.97
C LYS A 52 11.79 -5.80 10.62
N ASN A 53 11.81 -6.18 11.89
CA ASN A 53 13.04 -6.45 12.65
C ASN A 53 13.80 -7.62 12.04
#